data_AF-A0AAU8K4R9-F1
#
_entry.id   AF-A0AAU8K4R9-F1
#
_cell.length_a   1.000
_cell.length_b   1.000
_cell.length_c   1.000
_cell.angle_alpha   90.00
_cell.angle_beta   90.00
_cell.angle_gamma   90.00
#
_symmetry.space_group_name_H-M   'P 1'
#
loop_
_entity.id
_entity.type
_entity.pdbx_description
1 polymer ?
#
loop_
_entity_poly.entity_id
_entity_poly.type
_entity_poly.pdbx_seq_one_letter_code
_entity_poly.pdbx_strand_id
1 'polypeptide(L)'
;MITGDILLARLHALAARVPFDPGIRPGGRIPAPGGRPAPGPVADLVGRVGGFAVPPVEFLLTGHPRQESDHGLPDRRWVVSDDGGGGLTWVDITTDGSWGQVLMQYREGGLYLQADSLGSWLDRLLTTAEQLADAYGPDEDPSSYADDFWDALHPDGPDLPLHPAPALRAPATDPVLAELAHRVPDSALLADLRAATPGSRARFDRHLRWYRLVRATDGPVFAAVPRDPA
;
A
#
# COMPACT_ATOMS: atom_id res chain seq x y z
N MET A 1 -15.15 10.47 1.79
CA MET A 1 -14.75 9.14 1.28
C MET A 1 -14.90 9.17 -0.22
N ILE A 2 -13.85 8.88 -0.98
CA ILE A 2 -13.88 8.89 -2.44
C ILE A 2 -14.68 7.68 -2.96
N THR A 3 -15.59 7.91 -3.90
CA THR A 3 -16.33 6.86 -4.63
C THR A 3 -15.79 6.73 -6.05
N GLY A 4 -16.21 5.71 -6.81
CA GLY A 4 -15.80 5.55 -8.20
C GLY A 4 -16.16 6.77 -9.07
N ASP A 5 -17.37 7.33 -8.89
CA ASP A 5 -17.82 8.50 -9.66
C ASP A 5 -17.06 9.78 -9.27
N ILE A 6 -16.76 9.97 -7.98
CA ILE A 6 -15.95 11.12 -7.51
C ILE A 6 -14.52 11.02 -8.05
N LEU A 7 -13.92 9.83 -7.99
CA LEU A 7 -12.59 9.57 -8.53
C LEU A 7 -12.53 9.89 -10.02
N LEU A 8 -13.48 9.36 -10.80
CA LEU A 8 -13.55 9.60 -12.24
C LEU A 8 -13.74 11.09 -12.57
N ALA A 9 -14.61 11.78 -11.86
CA ALA A 9 -14.85 13.22 -12.05
C ALA A 9 -13.58 14.05 -11.77
N ARG A 10 -12.87 13.75 -10.67
CA ARG A 10 -11.61 14.44 -10.33
C ARG A 10 -10.50 14.14 -11.33
N LEU A 11 -10.37 12.90 -11.79
CA LEU A 11 -9.40 12.54 -12.82
C LEU A 11 -9.66 13.28 -14.14
N HIS A 12 -10.91 13.42 -14.56
CA HIS A 12 -11.25 14.23 -15.74
C HIS A 12 -10.96 15.71 -15.54
N ALA A 13 -11.24 16.26 -14.35
CA ALA A 13 -10.91 17.65 -14.03
C ALA A 13 -9.39 17.89 -14.03
N LEU A 14 -8.61 16.95 -13.50
CA LEU A 14 -7.16 16.98 -13.52
C LEU A 14 -6.63 16.89 -14.96
N ALA A 15 -7.14 15.96 -15.78
CA ALA A 15 -6.77 15.79 -17.19
C ALA A 15 -6.97 17.07 -18.02
N ALA A 16 -7.98 17.88 -17.69
CA ALA A 16 -8.25 19.13 -18.38
C ALA A 16 -7.27 20.26 -18.02
N ARG A 17 -6.46 20.08 -16.97
CA ARG A 17 -5.59 21.11 -16.40
C ARG A 17 -4.09 20.80 -16.56
N VAL A 18 -3.75 19.55 -16.87
CA VAL A 18 -2.36 19.08 -16.95
C VAL A 18 -1.99 18.70 -18.39
N PRO A 19 -0.71 18.81 -18.79
CA PRO A 19 -0.29 18.53 -20.16
C PRO A 19 -0.19 17.03 -20.49
N PHE A 20 -0.53 16.14 -19.54
CA PHE A 20 -0.42 14.69 -19.71
C PHE A 20 -1.78 14.01 -19.75
N ASP A 21 -1.84 12.88 -20.44
CA ASP A 21 -3.00 12.00 -20.38
C ASP A 21 -2.90 11.13 -19.12
N PRO A 22 -3.86 11.24 -18.17
CA PRO A 22 -3.90 10.33 -17.02
C PRO A 22 -4.25 8.90 -17.40
N GLY A 23 -4.45 8.55 -18.68
CA GLY A 23 -4.55 7.18 -19.14
C GLY A 23 -5.64 6.38 -18.43
N ILE A 24 -6.78 7.03 -18.16
CA ILE A 24 -7.85 6.46 -17.32
C ILE A 24 -8.36 5.18 -17.98
N ARG A 25 -8.19 4.06 -17.29
CA ARG A 25 -8.64 2.75 -17.73
C ARG A 25 -10.05 2.49 -17.20
N PRO A 26 -10.94 1.94 -18.03
CA PRO A 26 -12.27 1.57 -17.56
C PRO A 26 -12.18 0.55 -16.42
N GLY A 27 -13.08 0.66 -15.47
CA GLY A 27 -13.22 -0.30 -14.39
C GLY A 27 -13.59 -1.70 -14.87
N GLY A 28 -13.46 -2.65 -13.96
CA GLY A 28 -13.69 -4.06 -14.24
C GLY A 28 -13.97 -4.87 -12.99
N ARG A 29 -14.23 -6.16 -13.19
CA ARG A 29 -14.29 -7.09 -12.07
C ARG A 29 -12.88 -7.44 -11.67
N ILE A 30 -12.58 -7.32 -10.39
CA ILE A 30 -11.33 -7.85 -9.84
C ILE A 30 -11.46 -9.32 -9.51
N PRO A 31 -10.50 -10.17 -9.91
CA PRO A 31 -10.42 -11.52 -9.42
C PRO A 31 -10.29 -11.45 -7.90
N ALA A 32 -11.23 -12.11 -7.25
CA ALA A 32 -11.31 -12.24 -5.81
C ALA A 32 -10.01 -12.85 -5.23
N PRO A 33 -9.20 -12.10 -4.45
CA PRO A 33 -8.03 -12.66 -3.78
C PRO A 33 -8.50 -13.76 -2.82
N GLY A 34 -8.12 -15.01 -3.06
CA GLY A 34 -8.61 -16.15 -2.28
C GLY A 34 -10.09 -16.49 -2.50
N GLY A 35 -10.69 -16.08 -3.62
CA GLY A 35 -12.06 -16.48 -4.02
C GLY A 35 -13.21 -15.69 -3.38
N ARG A 36 -12.91 -14.65 -2.57
CA ARG A 36 -13.93 -13.71 -2.05
C ARG A 36 -13.97 -12.37 -2.82
N PRO A 37 -15.17 -11.89 -3.20
CA PRO A 37 -15.29 -10.61 -3.90
C PRO A 37 -14.84 -9.44 -3.02
N ALA A 38 -14.37 -8.36 -3.63
CA ALA A 38 -14.06 -7.15 -2.88
C ALA A 38 -15.30 -6.56 -2.18
N PRO A 39 -15.11 -5.85 -1.06
CA PRO A 39 -16.20 -5.15 -0.37
C PRO A 39 -16.94 -4.20 -1.30
N GLY A 40 -18.25 -4.01 -1.09
CA GLY A 40 -19.11 -3.18 -1.94
C GLY A 40 -18.53 -1.82 -2.36
N PRO A 41 -18.00 -1.00 -1.44
CA PRO A 41 -17.40 0.29 -1.79
C PRO A 41 -16.16 0.17 -2.69
N VAL A 42 -15.36 -0.88 -2.52
CA VAL A 42 -14.19 -1.15 -3.36
C VAL A 42 -14.64 -1.68 -4.72
N ALA A 43 -15.62 -2.60 -4.74
CA ALA A 43 -16.16 -3.14 -5.98
C ALA A 43 -16.80 -2.05 -6.87
N ASP A 44 -17.50 -1.09 -6.27
CA ASP A 44 -18.02 0.09 -6.98
C ASP A 44 -16.88 0.94 -7.55
N LEU A 45 -15.90 1.28 -6.72
CA LEU A 45 -14.75 2.08 -7.14
C LEU A 45 -13.97 1.44 -8.29
N VAL A 46 -13.61 0.16 -8.16
CA VAL A 46 -12.86 -0.58 -9.17
C VAL A 46 -13.72 -0.93 -10.40
N GLY A 47 -15.04 -1.01 -10.23
CA GLY A 47 -16.00 -1.17 -11.32
C GLY A 47 -16.12 0.07 -12.20
N ARG A 48 -15.77 1.26 -11.68
CA ARG A 48 -15.74 2.52 -12.44
C ARG A 48 -14.38 2.83 -13.03
N VAL A 49 -13.32 2.72 -12.24
CA VAL A 49 -11.95 3.08 -12.63
C VAL A 49 -11.04 1.87 -12.43
N GLY A 50 -10.46 1.37 -13.53
CA GLY A 50 -9.62 0.19 -13.52
C GLY A 50 -8.15 0.49 -13.24
N GLY A 51 -7.76 1.73 -13.49
CA GLY A 51 -6.42 2.27 -13.30
C GLY A 51 -6.32 3.65 -13.93
N PHE A 52 -5.27 4.37 -13.60
CA PHE A 52 -4.96 5.69 -14.12
C PHE A 52 -3.49 5.99 -13.83
N ALA A 53 -2.96 7.04 -14.44
CA ALA A 53 -1.66 7.58 -14.18
C ALA A 53 -1.80 9.00 -13.65
N VAL A 54 -0.99 9.31 -12.65
CA VAL A 54 -0.60 10.68 -12.34
C VAL A 54 0.91 10.64 -12.44
N PRO A 55 1.50 11.06 -13.58
CA PRO A 55 2.92 10.98 -13.80
C PRO A 55 3.69 11.55 -12.60
N PRO A 56 4.76 10.85 -12.19
CA PRO A 56 5.40 9.72 -12.87
C PRO A 56 4.75 8.34 -12.62
N VAL A 57 3.61 8.25 -11.92
CA VAL A 57 3.14 7.00 -11.32
C VAL A 57 1.93 6.41 -12.05
N GLU A 58 1.97 5.11 -12.30
CA GLU A 58 0.84 4.33 -12.80
C GLU A 58 0.18 3.55 -11.66
N PHE A 59 -1.15 3.66 -11.59
CA PHE A 59 -1.99 3.00 -10.60
C PHE A 59 -2.93 2.01 -11.28
N LEU A 60 -2.90 0.76 -10.83
CA LEU A 60 -3.73 -0.32 -11.37
C LEU A 60 -4.61 -0.94 -10.30
N LEU A 61 -5.87 -0.53 -10.31
CA LEU A 61 -6.88 -0.97 -9.33
C LEU A 61 -7.45 -2.34 -9.69
N THR A 62 -7.44 -2.70 -10.97
CA THR A 62 -7.92 -4.01 -11.49
C THR A 62 -6.89 -5.14 -11.43
N GLY A 63 -5.69 -4.85 -10.94
CA GLY A 63 -4.64 -5.85 -10.70
C GLY A 63 -3.34 -5.43 -11.36
N HIS A 64 -2.33 -5.19 -10.54
CA HIS A 64 -1.01 -4.83 -11.03
C HIS A 64 -0.25 -6.09 -11.51
N PRO A 65 0.56 -6.05 -12.60
CA PRO A 65 1.37 -7.20 -13.06
C PRO A 65 2.30 -7.77 -11.97
N ARG A 66 2.68 -6.96 -10.99
CA ARG A 66 3.48 -7.37 -9.83
C ARG A 66 2.72 -8.21 -8.80
N GLN A 67 1.40 -8.36 -8.93
CA GLN A 67 0.58 -9.16 -8.02
C GLN A 67 1.13 -10.59 -7.87
N GLU A 68 1.54 -11.19 -8.99
CA GLU A 68 1.96 -12.59 -9.07
C GLU A 68 3.45 -12.82 -8.80
N SER A 69 4.27 -11.76 -8.66
CA SER A 69 5.72 -11.94 -8.47
C SER A 69 6.14 -12.06 -7.00
N ASP A 70 7.25 -12.76 -6.76
CA ASP A 70 7.80 -13.01 -5.42
C ASP A 70 8.60 -11.80 -4.92
N HIS A 71 7.87 -10.83 -4.37
CA HIS A 71 8.43 -9.66 -3.70
C HIS A 71 8.52 -9.84 -2.18
N GLY A 72 8.26 -11.04 -1.67
CA GLY A 72 8.22 -11.29 -0.23
C GLY A 72 7.03 -10.62 0.48
N LEU A 73 5.98 -10.24 -0.24
CA LEU A 73 4.72 -9.73 0.35
C LEU A 73 3.82 -10.89 0.83
N PRO A 74 2.90 -10.69 1.79
CA PRO A 74 2.01 -11.75 2.28
C PRO A 74 0.93 -12.10 1.24
N ASP A 75 0.41 -13.33 1.26
CA ASP A 75 -0.53 -13.83 0.23
C ASP A 75 -1.83 -13.03 0.11
N ARG A 76 -2.33 -12.46 1.22
CA ARG A 76 -3.55 -11.66 1.24
C ARG A 76 -3.25 -10.19 1.04
N ARG A 77 -3.00 -9.84 -0.22
CA ARG A 77 -2.65 -8.50 -0.66
C ARG A 77 -3.29 -8.16 -2.00
N TRP A 78 -3.42 -6.87 -2.27
CA TRP A 78 -3.71 -6.37 -3.60
C TRP A 78 -2.75 -5.27 -4.00
N VAL A 79 -1.85 -5.54 -4.94
CA VAL A 79 -0.87 -4.56 -5.43
C VAL A 79 -1.57 -3.56 -6.34
N VAL A 80 -1.39 -2.27 -6.03
CA VAL A 80 -2.03 -1.15 -6.76
C VAL A 80 -1.01 -0.28 -7.49
N SER A 81 0.26 -0.30 -7.10
CA SER A 81 1.32 0.51 -7.73
C SER A 81 2.69 -0.13 -7.53
N ASP A 82 3.55 0.02 -8.54
CA ASP A 82 5.01 -0.17 -8.49
C ASP A 82 5.62 1.14 -8.98
N ASP A 83 6.37 1.83 -8.13
CA ASP A 83 7.00 3.11 -8.50
C ASP A 83 8.28 2.93 -9.35
N GLY A 84 8.63 1.70 -9.72
CA GLY A 84 9.79 1.40 -10.57
C GLY A 84 11.16 1.60 -9.89
N GLY A 85 11.22 1.99 -8.61
CA GLY A 85 12.48 2.28 -7.92
C GLY A 85 12.42 2.38 -6.39
N GLY A 86 11.39 2.99 -5.81
CA GLY A 86 11.20 3.19 -4.37
C GLY A 86 10.42 2.09 -3.64
N GLY A 87 9.47 1.37 -4.25
CA GLY A 87 8.71 0.32 -3.57
C GLY A 87 7.38 -0.08 -4.20
N LEU A 88 6.76 -1.09 -3.59
CA LEU A 88 5.47 -1.63 -3.98
C LEU A 88 4.38 -1.16 -3.02
N THR A 89 3.34 -0.55 -3.56
CA THR A 89 2.15 -0.16 -2.78
C THR A 89 1.02 -1.18 -2.98
N TRP A 90 0.44 -1.63 -1.88
CA TRP A 90 -0.56 -2.69 -1.85
C TRP A 90 -1.58 -2.49 -0.73
N VAL A 91 -2.75 -3.09 -0.87
CA VAL A 91 -3.82 -3.10 0.13
C VAL A 91 -3.76 -4.38 0.93
N ASP A 92 -3.76 -4.25 2.26
CA ASP A 92 -3.89 -5.38 3.17
C ASP A 92 -5.30 -5.98 3.12
N ILE A 93 -5.38 -7.31 2.99
CA ILE A 93 -6.67 -8.01 2.92
C ILE A 93 -6.79 -8.96 4.11
N THR A 94 -7.87 -8.80 4.87
CA THR A 94 -8.19 -9.63 6.04
C THR A 94 -8.60 -11.06 5.64
N THR A 95 -8.65 -11.96 6.63
CA THR A 95 -9.18 -13.33 6.49
C THR A 95 -10.56 -13.40 5.86
N ASP A 96 -11.44 -12.46 6.19
CA ASP A 96 -12.81 -12.42 5.72
C ASP A 96 -12.97 -11.82 4.31
N GLY A 97 -11.89 -11.26 3.73
CA GLY A 97 -11.87 -10.62 2.42
C GLY A 97 -12.06 -9.10 2.47
N SER A 98 -12.19 -8.51 3.66
CA SER A 98 -12.24 -7.06 3.83
C SER A 98 -10.91 -6.40 3.46
N TRP A 99 -11.01 -5.24 2.82
CA TRP A 99 -9.85 -4.43 2.44
C TRP A 99 -9.53 -3.46 3.58
N GLY A 100 -8.30 -3.51 4.07
CA GLY A 100 -7.82 -2.70 5.18
C GLY A 100 -6.89 -1.58 4.73
N GLN A 101 -5.79 -1.46 5.45
CA GLN A 101 -4.77 -0.42 5.28
C GLN A 101 -4.09 -0.51 3.90
N VAL A 102 -3.64 0.64 3.40
CA VAL A 102 -2.72 0.72 2.25
C VAL A 102 -1.32 0.78 2.79
N LEU A 103 -0.49 -0.16 2.37
CA LEU A 103 0.86 -0.36 2.83
C LEU A 103 1.83 -0.21 1.65
N MET A 104 3.03 0.30 1.92
CA MET A 104 4.12 0.29 0.97
C MET A 104 5.29 -0.51 1.53
N GLN A 105 5.82 -1.43 0.73
CA GLN A 105 7.10 -2.06 1.00
C GLN A 105 8.17 -1.33 0.20
N TYR A 106 9.02 -0.58 0.90
CA TYR A 106 10.12 0.15 0.29
C TYR A 106 11.21 -0.84 -0.17
N ARG A 107 11.88 -0.58 -1.29
CA ARG A 107 12.85 -1.52 -1.89
C ARG A 107 14.06 -1.77 -0.99
N GLU A 108 14.52 -0.74 -0.31
CA GLU A 108 15.58 -0.74 0.70
C GLU A 108 15.16 -1.51 1.96
N GLY A 109 13.87 -1.87 2.01
CA GLY A 109 13.22 -2.57 3.07
C GLY A 109 12.55 -1.60 4.04
N GLY A 110 11.40 -2.02 4.52
CA GLY A 110 10.59 -1.32 5.51
C GLY A 110 9.13 -1.43 5.09
N LEU A 111 8.25 -1.55 6.06
CA LEU A 111 6.80 -1.56 5.84
C LEU A 111 6.22 -0.23 6.31
N TYR A 112 5.59 0.51 5.41
CA TYR A 112 5.07 1.85 5.65
C TYR A 112 3.55 1.83 5.57
N LEU A 113 2.89 2.48 6.53
CA LEU A 113 1.46 2.72 6.48
C LEU A 113 1.18 3.98 5.66
N GLN A 114 0.66 3.82 4.44
CA GLN A 114 0.35 4.94 3.55
C GLN A 114 -0.99 5.57 3.92
N ALA A 115 -2.02 4.75 4.16
CA ALA A 115 -3.33 5.22 4.59
C ALA A 115 -4.13 4.12 5.28
N ASP A 116 -5.16 4.51 6.02
CA ASP A 116 -6.04 3.57 6.71
C ASP A 116 -6.99 2.80 5.76
N SER A 117 -7.17 3.30 4.54
CA SER A 117 -7.99 2.67 3.51
C SER A 117 -7.58 3.08 2.11
N LEU A 118 -7.94 2.27 1.10
CA LEU A 118 -7.72 2.61 -0.31
C LEU A 118 -8.35 3.96 -0.68
N GLY A 119 -9.57 4.22 -0.21
CA GLY A 119 -10.26 5.47 -0.50
C GLY A 119 -9.53 6.70 0.05
N SER A 120 -9.03 6.62 1.28
CA SER A 120 -8.23 7.70 1.88
C SER A 120 -6.91 7.92 1.14
N TRP A 121 -6.28 6.84 0.66
CA TRP A 121 -5.05 6.94 -0.11
C TRP A 121 -5.27 7.60 -1.47
N LEU A 122 -6.30 7.18 -2.22
CA LEU A 122 -6.65 7.76 -3.52
C LEU A 122 -7.06 9.23 -3.41
N ASP A 123 -7.76 9.60 -2.34
CA ASP A 123 -8.13 10.99 -2.07
C ASP A 123 -6.89 11.87 -1.82
N ARG A 124 -5.93 11.39 -1.02
CA ARG A 124 -4.64 12.08 -0.84
C ARG A 124 -3.89 12.22 -2.14
N LEU A 125 -3.74 11.11 -2.88
CA LEU A 125 -3.06 11.06 -4.17
C LEU A 125 -3.58 12.13 -5.13
N LEU A 126 -4.89 12.19 -5.35
CA LEU A 126 -5.48 13.21 -6.23
C LEU A 126 -5.30 14.62 -5.68
N THR A 127 -5.43 14.81 -4.37
CA THR A 127 -5.24 16.12 -3.76
C THR A 127 -3.81 16.62 -3.96
N THR A 128 -2.81 15.75 -3.78
CA THR A 128 -1.40 16.03 -4.06
C THR A 128 -1.19 16.37 -5.54
N ALA A 129 -1.78 15.57 -6.45
CA ALA A 129 -1.70 15.80 -7.89
C ALA A 129 -2.30 17.16 -8.31
N GLU A 130 -3.47 17.49 -7.79
CA GLU A 130 -4.17 18.76 -8.05
C GLU A 130 -3.35 19.95 -7.53
N GLN A 131 -2.80 19.85 -6.32
CA GLN A 131 -1.97 20.90 -5.71
C GLN A 131 -0.69 21.16 -6.51
N LEU A 132 -0.02 20.11 -6.98
CA LEU A 132 1.19 20.25 -7.79
C LEU A 132 0.89 20.79 -9.18
N ALA A 133 -0.21 20.34 -9.80
CA ALA A 133 -0.68 20.93 -11.06
C ALA A 133 -0.97 22.44 -10.92
N ASP A 134 -1.54 22.87 -9.78
CA ASP A 134 -1.76 24.29 -9.49
C ASP A 134 -0.45 25.06 -9.23
N ALA A 135 0.56 24.42 -8.64
CA ALA A 135 1.84 25.05 -8.31
C ALA A 135 2.78 25.22 -9.51
N TYR A 136 2.88 24.19 -10.36
CA TYR A 136 3.82 24.13 -11.49
C TYR A 136 3.23 24.64 -12.81
N GLY A 137 1.89 24.63 -12.93
CA GLY A 137 1.20 25.09 -14.14
C GLY A 137 1.21 24.06 -15.28
N PRO A 138 0.50 24.37 -16.38
CA PRO A 138 0.21 23.39 -17.44
C PRO A 138 1.36 23.14 -18.42
N ASP A 139 2.42 23.95 -18.42
CA ASP A 139 3.51 23.86 -19.40
C ASP A 139 4.72 23.07 -18.89
N GLU A 140 4.70 22.65 -17.63
CA GLU A 140 5.81 21.97 -16.97
C GLU A 140 5.77 20.45 -17.21
N ASP A 141 6.94 19.86 -17.47
CA ASP A 141 7.07 18.40 -17.64
C ASP A 141 6.79 17.68 -16.30
N PRO A 142 5.86 16.73 -16.23
CA PRO A 142 5.59 15.98 -15.02
C PRO A 142 6.77 15.25 -14.40
N SER A 143 7.83 15.00 -15.18
CA SER A 143 9.08 14.45 -14.65
C SER A 143 9.81 15.41 -13.70
N SER A 144 9.59 16.72 -13.81
CA SER A 144 10.32 17.73 -13.02
C SER A 144 9.83 17.89 -11.58
N TYR A 145 8.57 17.55 -11.30
CA TYR A 145 7.98 17.56 -9.95
C TYR A 145 7.68 16.16 -9.41
N ALA A 146 8.23 15.12 -10.03
CA ALA A 146 8.11 13.73 -9.61
C ALA A 146 8.54 13.51 -8.15
N ASP A 147 9.68 14.09 -7.76
CA ASP A 147 10.21 13.98 -6.40
C ASP A 147 9.30 14.70 -5.40
N ASP A 148 8.84 15.91 -5.72
CA ASP A 148 7.89 16.66 -4.87
C ASP A 148 6.56 15.94 -4.71
N PHE A 149 6.08 15.26 -5.76
CA PHE A 149 4.90 14.42 -5.70
C PHE A 149 5.06 13.29 -4.69
N TRP A 150 6.18 12.57 -4.74
CA TRP A 150 6.43 11.48 -3.81
C TRP A 150 6.66 11.95 -2.38
N ASP A 151 7.39 13.04 -2.20
CA ASP A 151 7.61 13.67 -0.90
C ASP A 151 6.29 14.13 -0.26
N ALA A 152 5.38 14.72 -1.06
CA ALA A 152 4.07 15.15 -0.58
C ALA A 152 3.09 13.98 -0.38
N LEU A 153 3.21 12.90 -1.15
CA LEU A 153 2.33 11.74 -1.05
C LEU A 153 2.65 10.89 0.19
N HIS A 154 3.92 10.83 0.58
CA HIS A 154 4.40 10.03 1.71
C HIS A 154 4.31 10.81 3.03
N PRO A 155 3.30 10.54 3.86
CA PRO A 155 3.21 11.19 5.16
C PRO A 155 4.41 10.81 6.03
N ASP A 156 4.96 11.80 6.75
CA ASP A 156 5.90 11.53 7.82
C ASP A 156 5.20 10.90 9.03
N GLY A 157 5.91 9.99 9.70
CA GLY A 157 5.42 9.38 10.92
C GLY A 157 6.50 8.62 11.69
N PRO A 158 6.15 8.07 12.86
CA PRO A 158 7.11 7.46 13.75
C PRO A 158 7.60 6.09 13.26
N ASP A 159 8.81 5.72 13.70
CA ASP A 159 9.27 4.34 13.62
C ASP A 159 8.44 3.49 14.61
N LEU A 160 7.82 2.43 14.10
CA LEU A 160 7.08 1.47 14.93
C LEU A 160 8.06 0.57 15.70
N PRO A 161 7.74 0.19 16.95
CA PRO A 161 8.56 -0.74 17.70
C PRO A 161 8.59 -2.11 17.01
N LEU A 162 9.80 -2.68 16.95
CA LEU A 162 10.02 -4.03 16.44
C LEU A 162 10.28 -4.98 17.60
N HIS A 163 9.59 -6.12 17.58
CA HIS A 163 9.64 -7.11 18.64
C HIS A 163 10.22 -8.43 18.12
N PRO A 164 11.29 -8.95 18.73
CA PRO A 164 11.77 -10.30 18.42
C PRO A 164 10.69 -11.35 18.71
N ALA A 165 10.50 -12.30 17.80
CA ALA A 165 9.48 -13.35 17.96
C ALA A 165 9.57 -14.09 19.31
N PRO A 166 10.74 -14.51 19.82
CA PRO A 166 10.82 -15.23 21.10
C PRO A 166 10.27 -14.45 22.29
N ALA A 167 10.41 -13.12 22.29
CA ALA A 167 9.94 -12.26 23.38
C ALA A 167 8.41 -12.18 23.45
N LEU A 168 7.71 -12.46 22.35
CA LEU A 168 6.26 -12.37 22.24
C LEU A 168 5.53 -13.69 22.51
N ARG A 169 6.26 -14.79 22.75
CA ARG A 169 5.66 -16.11 23.04
C ARG A 169 5.25 -16.28 24.51
N ALA A 170 5.48 -15.28 25.35
CA ALA A 170 5.15 -15.35 26.76
C ALA A 170 3.62 -15.34 26.99
N PRO A 171 3.11 -16.01 28.05
CA PRO A 171 1.66 -16.13 28.30
C PRO A 171 0.90 -14.82 28.52
N ALA A 172 1.60 -13.76 28.94
CA ALA A 172 1.01 -12.44 29.21
C ALA A 172 1.02 -11.49 28.00
N THR A 173 1.48 -11.97 26.84
CA THR A 173 1.52 -11.19 25.61
C THR A 173 0.15 -11.17 24.93
N ASP A 174 -0.13 -10.12 24.17
CA ASP A 174 -1.28 -10.04 23.27
C ASP A 174 -1.43 -11.34 22.44
N PRO A 175 -2.62 -11.97 22.40
CA PRO A 175 -2.81 -13.26 21.75
C PRO A 175 -2.48 -13.28 20.25
N VAL A 176 -2.74 -12.19 19.52
CA VAL A 176 -2.47 -12.09 18.08
C VAL A 176 -0.97 -12.06 17.81
N LEU A 177 -0.24 -11.25 18.59
CA LEU A 177 1.21 -11.18 18.53
C LEU A 177 1.85 -12.51 18.94
N ALA A 178 1.35 -13.13 20.00
CA ALA A 178 1.82 -14.43 20.47
C ALA A 178 1.59 -15.53 19.42
N GLU A 179 0.41 -15.61 18.82
CA GLU A 179 0.10 -16.57 17.77
C GLU A 179 1.02 -16.40 16.57
N LEU A 180 1.20 -15.18 16.06
CA LEU A 180 2.10 -14.92 14.94
C LEU A 180 3.54 -15.29 15.30
N ALA A 181 4.01 -14.94 16.50
CA ALA A 181 5.36 -15.26 16.98
C ALA A 181 5.64 -16.76 17.06
N HIS A 182 4.63 -17.60 17.34
CA HIS A 182 4.77 -19.06 17.34
C HIS A 182 4.84 -19.67 15.93
N ARG A 183 4.38 -18.96 14.89
CA ARG A 183 4.35 -19.44 13.50
C ARG A 183 5.59 -19.05 12.68
N VAL A 184 6.47 -18.24 13.24
CA VAL A 184 7.66 -17.69 12.56
C VAL A 184 8.95 -18.09 13.30
N PRO A 185 10.10 -18.14 12.62
CA PRO A 185 11.37 -18.48 13.27
C PRO A 185 11.80 -17.42 14.29
N ASP A 186 12.72 -17.81 15.18
CA ASP A 186 13.21 -16.97 16.28
C ASP A 186 13.92 -15.68 15.81
N SER A 187 14.46 -15.70 14.59
CA SER A 187 15.12 -14.56 13.96
C SER A 187 14.13 -13.54 13.37
N ALA A 188 12.82 -13.82 13.40
CA ALA A 188 11.82 -12.91 12.88
C ALA A 188 11.58 -11.71 13.81
N LEU A 189 11.25 -10.58 13.20
CA LEU A 189 10.85 -9.36 13.88
C LEU A 189 9.39 -9.05 13.57
N LEU A 190 8.62 -8.69 14.60
CA LEU A 190 7.20 -8.39 14.49
C LEU A 190 6.94 -6.90 14.71
N ALA A 191 6.00 -6.35 13.94
CA ALA A 191 5.45 -5.02 14.10
C ALA A 191 3.93 -5.06 14.18
N ASP A 192 3.36 -4.26 15.08
CA ASP A 192 1.92 -4.11 15.26
C ASP A 192 1.45 -2.79 14.67
N LEU A 193 0.59 -2.84 13.64
CA LEU A 193 0.06 -1.66 12.97
C LEU A 193 -1.39 -1.35 13.39
N ARG A 194 -1.96 -2.06 14.37
CA ARG A 194 -3.37 -1.86 14.80
C ARG A 194 -3.65 -0.44 15.28
N ALA A 195 -2.68 0.17 15.95
CA ALA A 195 -2.74 1.55 16.44
C ALA A 195 -1.83 2.51 15.66
N ALA A 196 -1.28 2.07 14.53
CA ALA A 196 -0.43 2.90 13.70
C ALA A 196 -1.26 3.96 12.96
N THR A 197 -0.66 5.11 12.72
CA THR A 197 -1.24 6.19 11.90
C THR A 197 -0.53 6.26 10.56
N PRO A 198 -1.15 6.81 9.51
CA PRO A 198 -0.47 7.10 8.25
C PRO A 198 0.89 7.79 8.48
N GLY A 199 1.92 7.29 7.80
CA GLY A 199 3.33 7.70 7.94
C GLY A 199 4.15 6.85 8.90
N SER A 200 3.48 6.05 9.74
CA SER A 200 4.16 5.10 10.62
C SER A 200 4.91 4.04 9.80
N ARG A 201 6.11 3.65 10.26
CA ARG A 201 7.00 2.74 9.51
C ARG A 201 7.68 1.69 10.38
N ALA A 202 7.63 0.44 9.97
CA ALA A 202 8.39 -0.66 10.56
C ALA A 202 9.67 -0.88 9.75
N ARG A 203 10.80 -0.38 10.28
CA ARG A 203 12.13 -0.39 9.62
C ARG A 203 12.85 -1.73 9.78
N PHE A 204 12.26 -2.80 9.25
CA PHE A 204 12.85 -4.14 9.26
C PHE A 204 14.23 -4.19 8.59
N ASP A 205 14.46 -3.34 7.59
CA ASP A 205 15.71 -3.19 6.84
C ASP A 205 16.94 -2.93 7.70
N ARG A 206 16.77 -2.18 8.79
CA ARG A 206 17.86 -1.85 9.72
C ARG A 206 18.39 -3.08 10.46
N HIS A 207 17.62 -4.15 10.51
CA HIS A 207 17.93 -5.37 11.24
C HIS A 207 18.05 -6.59 10.33
N LEU A 208 17.29 -6.61 9.23
CA LEU A 208 17.18 -7.71 8.29
C LEU A 208 17.45 -7.20 6.87
N ARG A 209 18.48 -7.73 6.22
CA ARG A 209 18.84 -7.32 4.85
C ARG A 209 17.82 -7.78 3.81
N TRP A 210 17.32 -9.00 3.94
CA TRP A 210 16.34 -9.60 3.03
C TRP A 210 15.31 -10.36 3.87
N TYR A 211 14.03 -10.13 3.60
CA TYR A 211 12.96 -10.79 4.34
C TYR A 211 11.73 -10.99 3.48
N ARG A 212 10.87 -11.90 3.91
CA ARG A 212 9.48 -12.00 3.49
C ARG A 212 8.57 -11.61 4.64
N LEU A 213 7.44 -11.01 4.33
CA LEU A 213 6.41 -10.63 5.27
C LEU A 213 5.43 -11.79 5.46
N VAL A 214 5.14 -12.08 6.73
CA VAL A 214 4.06 -12.97 7.15
C VAL A 214 3.06 -12.14 7.94
N ARG A 215 1.79 -12.25 7.61
CA ARG A 215 0.71 -11.52 8.27
C ARG A 215 0.07 -12.39 9.37
N ALA A 216 -0.33 -11.77 10.47
CA ALA A 216 -1.23 -12.38 11.44
C ALA A 216 -2.56 -12.78 10.77
N THR A 217 -3.23 -13.76 11.39
CA THR A 217 -4.57 -14.18 10.95
C THR A 217 -5.54 -13.01 11.14
N ASP A 218 -5.54 -12.43 12.34
CA ASP A 218 -6.42 -11.33 12.73
C ASP A 218 -5.64 -10.05 12.98
N GLY A 219 -6.08 -8.95 12.35
CA GLY A 219 -5.47 -7.63 12.48
C GLY A 219 -4.21 -7.39 11.62
N PRO A 220 -3.84 -6.10 11.41
CA PRO A 220 -2.64 -5.69 10.68
C PRO A 220 -1.37 -5.85 11.54
N VAL A 221 -1.00 -7.09 11.84
CA VAL A 221 0.25 -7.43 12.53
C VAL A 221 1.12 -8.22 11.57
N PHE A 222 2.39 -7.83 11.45
CA PHE A 222 3.30 -8.37 10.43
C PHE A 222 4.60 -8.83 11.05
N ALA A 223 5.11 -9.96 10.56
CA ALA A 223 6.42 -10.48 10.87
C ALA A 223 7.31 -10.41 9.63
N ALA A 224 8.48 -9.78 9.75
CA ALA A 224 9.54 -9.93 8.78
C ALA A 224 10.35 -11.18 9.12
N VAL A 225 10.31 -12.16 8.22
CA VAL A 225 11.03 -13.43 8.32
C VAL A 225 12.24 -13.36 7.41
N PRO A 226 13.48 -13.52 7.91
CA PRO A 226 14.67 -13.50 7.09
C PRO A 226 14.59 -14.50 5.93
N ARG A 227 15.08 -14.10 4.76
CA ARG A 227 15.21 -14.97 3.58
C ARG A 227 16.57 -14.78 2.93
N ASP A 228 17.05 -15.79 2.24
CA ASP A 228 18.19 -15.63 1.35
C ASP A 228 17.77 -14.82 0.11
N PRO A 229 18.68 -14.04 -0.51
CA PRO A 229 18.39 -13.43 -1.79
C PRO A 229 18.07 -14.51 -2.82
N ALA A 230 16.98 -14.32 -3.58
CA ALA A 230 16.61 -15.17 -4.70
C ALA A 230 17.54 -14.99 -5.89
#